data_AF-S2R6M5-F1
#
_entry.id   AF-S2R6M5-F1
#
_cell.length_a   1.000
_cell.length_b   1.000
_cell.length_c   1.000
_cell.angle_alpha   90.00
_cell.angle_beta   90.00
_cell.angle_gamma   90.00
#
_symmetry.space_group_name_H-M   'P 1'
#
loop_
_entity.id
_entity.type
_entity.pdbx_description
1 polymer ?
#
loop_
_entity_poly.entity_id
_entity_poly.type
_entity_poly.pdbx_seq_one_letter_code
_entity_poly.pdbx_strand_id
1 'polypeptide(L)'
;HRHEDGLQVLVAALISAVMYAIGAVANNEPILSDASKRLGDLDIVPILLMIVMMVLALFAISFLLYFNTLLIARRDREIGLYRLLGLSGAKLGLLVCIESLMIGIFGMALGLLLGLIISPLLGMVLIRLMALHTPISLMLSFPAMVDVVILMGVVYLLVGSINAIYVQNPLRNFIRQQDVSAAPKPQTWWRFSLGIAGVVLLAGSLFTMVHLLPVSGVLMHILPRTQGRLIPPLLMGFMLVALLLGLFLVFEEFLPGIVAWFQQRSQMKTRNAHAISRHLIIKRLQGNAHSLWLTTLLCAITITMLGSSAMLFQYNQDLVQREIPTTVVAAGAGVDNVTKILAKAKVKPTQAIILSSKLVYAEIRLRDQADQVRKQPGVYNVIAMRDYQRAAHLQHYLAPVRLRGNEALLMLPTRTSFRPVGARRNPDRAIILPGSDASLLLTRTTNLFPTGRNNFFDRGLLVSDRTFDMLEGTTDRLYMARLPKSKATAAALRQLQHLEN
;
A
#
# COMPACT_ATOMS: atom_id res chain seq x y z
N HIS A 1 -22.81 -7.34 35.51
CA HIS A 1 -23.71 -7.77 34.41
C HIS A 1 -24.01 -6.67 33.39
N ARG A 2 -25.08 -5.84 33.52
CA ARG A 2 -25.55 -4.96 32.42
C ARG A 2 -24.53 -4.01 31.78
N HIS A 3 -23.57 -3.50 32.56
CA HIS A 3 -22.57 -2.56 32.05
C HIS A 3 -21.43 -3.21 31.25
N GLU A 4 -21.04 -4.44 31.58
CA GLU A 4 -19.92 -5.12 30.90
C GLU A 4 -20.36 -5.73 29.57
N ASP A 5 -21.55 -6.36 29.55
CA ASP A 5 -22.13 -6.92 28.33
C ASP A 5 -22.51 -5.81 27.33
N GLY A 6 -23.04 -4.69 27.84
CA GLY A 6 -23.36 -3.51 27.02
C GLY A 6 -22.12 -2.90 26.35
N LEU A 7 -20.97 -2.94 27.02
CA LEU A 7 -19.71 -2.46 26.44
C LEU A 7 -19.24 -3.37 25.30
N GLN A 8 -19.39 -4.70 25.42
CA GLN A 8 -19.07 -5.63 24.33
C GLN A 8 -19.95 -5.39 23.11
N VAL A 9 -21.26 -5.25 23.32
CA VAL A 9 -22.22 -4.96 22.24
C VAL A 9 -21.86 -3.65 21.56
N LEU A 10 -21.52 -2.60 22.31
CA LEU A 10 -21.16 -1.31 21.75
C LEU A 10 -19.86 -1.36 20.92
N VAL A 11 -18.83 -2.05 21.41
CA VAL A 11 -17.57 -2.25 20.68
C VAL A 11 -17.81 -3.04 19.39
N ALA A 12 -18.59 -4.12 19.47
CA ALA A 12 -18.96 -4.94 18.32
C ALA A 12 -19.73 -4.13 17.27
N ALA A 13 -20.67 -3.30 17.73
CA ALA A 13 -21.45 -2.42 16.88
C ALA A 13 -20.58 -1.37 16.20
N LEU A 14 -19.66 -0.74 16.92
CA LEU A 14 -18.74 0.25 16.34
C LEU A 14 -17.85 -0.37 15.26
N ILE A 15 -17.25 -1.53 15.54
CA ILE A 15 -16.40 -2.25 14.57
C ILE A 15 -17.22 -2.63 13.34
N SER A 16 -18.38 -3.25 13.54
CA SER A 16 -19.27 -3.67 12.44
C SER A 16 -19.76 -2.47 11.62
N ALA A 17 -20.04 -1.34 12.25
CA ALA A 17 -20.47 -0.11 11.57
C ALA A 17 -19.37 0.47 10.68
N VAL A 18 -18.14 0.56 11.20
CA VAL A 18 -16.99 1.05 10.42
C VAL A 18 -16.67 0.10 9.27
N MET A 19 -16.68 -1.21 9.53
CA MET A 19 -16.46 -2.23 8.49
C MET A 19 -17.52 -2.15 7.40
N TYR A 20 -18.80 -2.09 7.76
CA TYR A 20 -19.88 -1.94 6.78
C TYR A 20 -19.77 -0.63 6.00
N ALA A 21 -19.50 0.50 6.68
CA ALA A 21 -19.43 1.80 6.03
C ALA A 21 -18.35 1.84 4.96
N ILE A 22 -17.14 1.36 5.28
CA ILE A 22 -16.04 1.31 4.31
C ILE A 22 -16.34 0.25 3.22
N GLY A 23 -16.97 -0.88 3.57
CA GLY A 23 -17.29 -1.96 2.62
C GLY A 23 -18.36 -1.51 1.61
N ALA A 24 -19.36 -0.77 2.07
CA ALA A 24 -20.39 -0.18 1.24
C ALA A 24 -19.82 0.86 0.28
N VAL A 25 -18.80 1.63 0.69
CA VAL A 25 -18.06 2.54 -0.19
C VAL A 25 -17.22 1.75 -1.21
N ALA A 26 -16.56 0.68 -0.76
CA ALA A 26 -15.71 -0.13 -1.64
C ALA A 26 -16.48 -0.87 -2.74
N ASN A 27 -17.73 -1.24 -2.46
CA ASN A 27 -18.62 -1.93 -3.39
C ASN A 27 -19.55 -0.98 -4.18
N ASN A 28 -19.30 0.33 -4.16
CA ASN A 28 -20.10 1.30 -4.89
C ASN A 28 -19.53 1.57 -6.28
N GLU A 29 -20.11 0.91 -7.29
CA GLU A 29 -19.69 0.99 -8.70
C GLU A 29 -19.59 2.43 -9.25
N PRO A 30 -20.56 3.35 -9.01
CA PRO A 30 -20.42 4.75 -9.45
C PRO A 30 -19.18 5.45 -8.90
N ILE A 31 -18.89 5.31 -7.60
CA ILE A 31 -17.72 5.94 -6.99
C ILE A 31 -16.43 5.31 -7.51
N LEU A 32 -16.41 3.98 -7.60
CA LEU A 32 -15.21 3.23 -8.00
C LEU A 32 -14.84 3.51 -9.46
N SER A 33 -15.82 3.53 -10.36
CA SER A 33 -15.61 3.79 -11.79
C SER A 33 -15.19 5.23 -12.08
N ASP A 34 -15.74 6.22 -11.39
CA ASP A 34 -15.32 7.61 -11.56
C ASP A 34 -13.95 7.88 -10.92
N ALA A 35 -13.66 7.22 -9.79
CA ALA A 35 -12.34 7.25 -9.18
C ALA A 35 -11.28 6.58 -10.09
N SER A 36 -11.59 5.42 -10.69
CA SER A 36 -10.66 4.71 -11.59
C SER A 36 -10.41 5.48 -12.88
N LYS A 37 -11.44 6.07 -13.50
CA LYS A 37 -11.29 6.92 -14.70
C LYS A 37 -10.35 8.09 -14.45
N ARG A 38 -10.47 8.79 -13.31
CA ARG A 38 -9.57 9.90 -12.96
C ARG A 38 -8.13 9.48 -12.71
N LEU A 39 -7.92 8.22 -12.33
CA LEU A 39 -6.61 7.64 -12.08
C LEU A 39 -6.05 6.86 -13.29
N GLY A 40 -6.66 7.00 -14.47
CA GLY A 40 -6.15 6.45 -15.73
C GLY A 40 -6.47 4.97 -15.96
N ASP A 41 -7.65 4.52 -15.50
CA ASP A 41 -8.16 3.15 -15.69
C ASP A 41 -7.24 2.05 -15.11
N LEU A 42 -6.42 2.43 -14.13
CA LEU A 42 -5.60 1.51 -13.38
C LEU A 42 -6.46 0.85 -12.30
N ASP A 43 -6.43 -0.48 -12.21
CA ASP A 43 -7.08 -1.33 -11.17
C ASP A 43 -6.56 -1.07 -9.74
N ILE A 44 -5.96 0.08 -9.46
CA ILE A 44 -5.32 0.43 -8.18
C ILE A 44 -6.34 0.75 -7.10
N VAL A 45 -7.45 1.43 -7.43
CA VAL A 45 -8.46 1.85 -6.45
C VAL A 45 -9.14 0.66 -5.76
N PRO A 46 -9.65 -0.35 -6.50
CA PRO A 46 -10.24 -1.53 -5.89
C PRO A 46 -9.24 -2.31 -5.02
N ILE A 47 -7.99 -2.44 -5.48
CA ILE A 47 -6.92 -3.13 -4.75
C ILE A 47 -6.62 -2.42 -3.43
N LEU A 48 -6.52 -1.09 -3.43
CA LEU A 48 -6.26 -0.31 -2.22
C LEU A 48 -7.38 -0.45 -1.19
N LEU A 49 -8.64 -0.39 -1.62
CA LEU A 49 -9.80 -0.56 -0.75
C LEU A 49 -9.87 -1.98 -0.15
N MET A 50 -9.54 -3.00 -0.95
CA MET A 50 -9.43 -4.38 -0.49
C MET A 50 -8.34 -4.54 0.59
N ILE A 51 -7.20 -3.87 0.44
CA ILE A 51 -6.13 -3.87 1.45
C ILE A 51 -6.62 -3.26 2.76
N VAL A 52 -7.32 -2.12 2.69
CA VAL A 52 -7.89 -1.46 3.87
C VAL A 52 -8.89 -2.38 4.57
N MET A 53 -9.77 -3.05 3.82
CA MET A 53 -10.70 -4.05 4.36
C MET A 53 -10.00 -5.18 5.09
N MET A 54 -8.95 -5.72 4.49
CA MET A 54 -8.20 -6.86 5.06
C MET A 54 -7.48 -6.46 6.35
N VAL A 55 -6.83 -5.30 6.39
CA VAL A 55 -6.19 -4.77 7.61
C VAL A 55 -7.23 -4.55 8.71
N LEU A 56 -8.38 -3.97 8.36
CA LEU A 56 -9.46 -3.70 9.30
C LEU A 56 -10.08 -4.99 9.87
N ALA A 57 -10.30 -6.00 9.02
CA ALA A 57 -10.82 -7.30 9.44
C ALA A 57 -9.87 -8.00 10.42
N LEU A 58 -8.57 -8.00 10.11
CA LEU A 58 -7.56 -8.60 10.99
C LEU A 58 -7.41 -7.85 12.31
N PHE A 59 -7.48 -6.52 12.27
CA PHE A 59 -7.53 -5.69 13.46
C PHE A 59 -8.78 -6.00 14.31
N ALA A 60 -9.96 -6.10 13.68
CA ALA A 60 -11.21 -6.43 14.35
C ALA A 60 -11.14 -7.79 15.07
N ILE A 61 -10.67 -8.84 14.39
CA ILE A 61 -10.47 -10.18 14.97
C ILE A 61 -9.56 -10.08 16.20
N SER A 62 -8.39 -9.47 16.03
CA SER A 62 -7.37 -9.32 17.07
C SER A 62 -7.88 -8.55 18.29
N PHE A 63 -8.56 -7.44 18.05
CA PHE A 63 -9.11 -6.55 19.06
C PHE A 63 -10.24 -7.23 19.84
N LEU A 64 -11.18 -7.88 19.16
CA LEU A 64 -12.31 -8.56 19.80
C LEU A 64 -11.88 -9.76 20.65
N LEU A 65 -10.93 -10.56 20.17
CA LEU A 65 -10.37 -11.69 20.95
C LEU A 65 -9.72 -11.19 22.24
N TYR A 66 -8.92 -10.13 22.15
CA TYR A 66 -8.28 -9.53 23.32
C TYR A 66 -9.30 -8.93 24.28
N PHE A 67 -10.23 -8.14 23.74
CA PHE A 67 -11.25 -7.46 24.53
C PHE A 67 -12.13 -8.45 25.30
N ASN A 68 -12.49 -9.55 24.64
CA ASN A 68 -13.16 -10.66 25.28
C ASN A 68 -12.34 -11.30 26.41
N THR A 69 -11.04 -11.54 26.19
CA THR A 69 -10.14 -12.10 27.22
C THR A 69 -10.05 -11.21 28.46
N LEU A 70 -10.05 -9.89 28.28
CA LEU A 70 -10.09 -8.95 29.40
C LEU A 70 -11.40 -9.02 30.19
N LEU A 71 -12.53 -9.18 29.51
CA LEU A 71 -13.85 -9.14 30.13
C LEU A 71 -14.22 -10.46 30.81
N ILE A 72 -13.84 -11.60 30.23
CA ILE A 72 -14.05 -12.89 30.91
C ILE A 72 -13.25 -12.98 32.21
N ALA A 73 -12.02 -12.42 32.24
CA ALA A 73 -11.20 -12.33 33.44
C ALA A 73 -11.85 -11.49 34.56
N ARG A 74 -12.76 -10.56 34.24
CA ARG A 74 -13.53 -9.81 35.26
C ARG A 74 -14.66 -10.64 35.86
N ARG A 75 -15.11 -11.68 35.17
CA ARG A 75 -16.24 -12.55 35.55
C ARG A 75 -15.82 -13.82 36.29
N ASP A 76 -14.53 -13.95 36.63
CA ASP A 76 -13.99 -15.14 37.30
C ASP A 76 -14.67 -15.47 38.64
N ARG A 77 -15.14 -14.46 39.38
CA ARG A 77 -15.92 -14.66 40.61
C ARG A 77 -17.30 -15.26 40.35
N GLU A 78 -17.97 -14.81 39.30
CA GLU A 78 -19.29 -15.32 38.89
C GLU A 78 -19.16 -16.78 38.41
N ILE A 79 -18.17 -17.04 37.55
CA ILE A 79 -17.84 -18.38 37.03
C ILE A 79 -17.50 -19.34 38.18
N GLY A 80 -16.75 -18.87 39.18
CA GLY A 80 -16.44 -19.63 40.39
C GLY A 80 -17.68 -19.98 41.22
N LEU A 81 -18.60 -19.02 41.41
CA LEU A 81 -19.84 -19.24 42.15
C LEU A 81 -20.74 -20.28 41.47
N TYR A 82 -20.91 -20.19 40.15
CA TYR A 82 -21.70 -21.17 39.38
C TYR A 82 -21.16 -22.60 39.52
N ARG A 83 -19.84 -22.74 39.58
CA ARG A 83 -19.19 -24.04 39.79
C ARG A 83 -19.33 -24.56 41.22
N LEU A 84 -19.33 -23.68 42.23
CA LEU A 84 -19.64 -24.06 43.61
C LEU A 84 -21.09 -24.52 43.78
N LEU A 85 -22.01 -23.95 43.01
CA LEU A 85 -23.42 -24.37 42.93
C LEU A 85 -23.63 -25.70 42.17
N GLY A 86 -22.55 -26.34 41.69
CA GLY A 86 -22.60 -27.67 41.08
C GLY A 86 -22.83 -27.69 39.56
N LEU A 87 -22.72 -26.56 38.86
CA LEU A 87 -22.78 -26.55 37.39
C LEU A 87 -21.55 -27.25 36.80
N SER A 88 -21.78 -28.22 35.90
CA SER A 88 -20.69 -28.88 35.18
C SER A 88 -19.98 -27.89 34.25
N GLY A 89 -18.65 -28.02 34.11
CA GLY A 89 -17.85 -27.13 33.26
C GLY A 89 -18.31 -27.08 31.81
N ALA A 90 -18.86 -28.18 31.28
CA ALA A 90 -19.42 -28.25 29.93
C ALA A 90 -20.72 -27.44 29.79
N LYS A 91 -21.64 -27.54 30.76
CA LYS A 91 -22.89 -26.75 30.76
C LYS A 91 -22.61 -25.26 30.90
N LEU A 92 -21.67 -24.91 31.78
CA LEU A 92 -21.26 -23.52 31.98
C LEU A 92 -20.55 -22.96 30.73
N GLY A 93 -19.69 -23.76 30.08
CA GLY A 93 -19.06 -23.37 28.82
C GLY A 93 -20.06 -23.12 27.69
N LEU A 94 -21.09 -23.96 27.56
CA LEU A 94 -22.17 -23.75 26.59
C LEU A 94 -22.94 -22.44 26.88
N LEU A 95 -23.25 -22.17 28.15
CA LEU A 95 -23.94 -20.94 28.55
C LEU A 95 -23.16 -19.69 28.13
N VAL A 96 -21.86 -19.63 28.44
CA VAL A 96 -21.02 -18.48 28.10
C VAL A 96 -20.79 -18.37 26.59
N CYS A 97 -20.76 -19.50 25.87
CA CYS A 97 -20.70 -19.51 24.41
C CYS A 97 -21.94 -18.87 23.79
N ILE A 98 -23.14 -19.25 24.25
CA ILE A 98 -24.41 -18.67 23.80
C ILE A 98 -24.47 -17.18 24.12
N GLU A 99 -24.04 -16.78 25.31
CA GLU A 99 -23.99 -15.38 25.71
C GLU A 99 -23.08 -14.56 24.77
N SER A 100 -21.90 -15.08 24.45
CA SER A 100 -20.97 -14.44 23.52
C SER A 100 -21.56 -14.31 22.11
N LEU A 101 -22.27 -15.36 21.65
CA LEU A 101 -22.93 -15.35 20.35
C LEU A 101 -24.09 -14.34 20.30
N MET A 102 -24.87 -14.22 21.37
CA MET A 102 -25.93 -13.21 21.48
C MET A 102 -25.36 -11.79 21.45
N ILE A 103 -24.28 -11.54 22.18
CA ILE A 103 -23.56 -10.26 22.16
C ILE A 103 -23.10 -9.93 20.73
N GLY A 104 -22.56 -10.92 20.02
CA GLY A 104 -22.16 -10.78 18.62
C GLY A 104 -23.33 -10.44 17.69
N ILE A 105 -24.46 -11.14 17.84
CA ILE A 105 -25.66 -10.91 17.01
C ILE A 105 -26.23 -9.51 17.26
N PHE A 106 -26.42 -9.10 18.51
CA PHE A 106 -26.92 -7.76 18.83
C PHE A 106 -25.95 -6.65 18.42
N GLY A 107 -24.66 -6.85 18.66
CA GLY A 107 -23.60 -5.94 18.26
C GLY A 107 -23.56 -5.76 16.74
N MET A 108 -23.56 -6.86 16.00
CA MET A 108 -23.59 -6.86 14.54
C MET A 108 -24.84 -6.19 13.99
N ALA A 109 -26.03 -6.49 14.54
CA ALA A 109 -27.29 -5.87 14.10
C ALA A 109 -27.27 -4.35 14.30
N LEU A 110 -26.87 -3.88 15.50
CA LEU A 110 -26.73 -2.46 15.78
C LEU A 110 -25.65 -1.80 14.90
N GLY A 111 -24.54 -2.51 14.67
CA GLY A 111 -23.45 -2.02 13.84
C GLY A 111 -23.83 -1.89 12.37
N LEU A 112 -24.60 -2.84 11.81
CA LEU A 112 -25.12 -2.72 10.45
C LEU A 112 -26.08 -1.53 10.33
N LEU A 113 -26.97 -1.33 11.30
CA LEU A 113 -27.87 -0.17 11.34
C LEU A 113 -27.09 1.15 11.39
N LEU A 114 -26.09 1.26 12.26
CA LEU A 114 -25.21 2.43 12.34
C LEU A 114 -24.39 2.60 11.06
N GLY A 115 -23.88 1.51 10.50
CA GLY A 115 -23.10 1.50 9.26
C GLY A 115 -23.91 1.99 8.06
N LEU A 116 -25.20 1.65 7.97
CA LEU A 116 -26.12 2.16 6.94
C LEU A 116 -26.29 3.68 6.99
N ILE A 117 -26.21 4.27 8.17
CA ILE A 117 -26.30 5.72 8.38
C ILE A 117 -24.93 6.38 8.10
N ILE A 118 -23.83 5.73 8.48
CA ILE A 118 -22.47 6.25 8.34
C ILE A 118 -21.95 6.12 6.89
N SER A 119 -22.37 5.11 6.13
CA SER A 119 -21.85 4.87 4.77
C SER A 119 -22.08 6.04 3.80
N PRO A 120 -23.25 6.71 3.75
CA PRO A 120 -23.45 7.85 2.86
C PRO A 120 -22.68 9.09 3.33
N LEU A 121 -22.50 9.27 4.65
CA LEU A 121 -21.66 10.33 5.22
C LEU A 121 -20.20 10.17 4.77
N LEU A 122 -19.67 8.94 4.88
CA LEU A 122 -18.31 8.62 4.44
C LEU A 122 -18.15 8.80 2.92
N GLY A 123 -19.13 8.33 2.13
CA GLY A 123 -19.16 8.52 0.68
C GLY A 123 -19.18 9.99 0.28
N MET A 124 -19.95 10.84 0.97
CA MET A 124 -20.02 12.27 0.72
C MET A 124 -18.68 12.97 0.97
N VAL A 125 -17.99 12.61 2.06
CA VAL A 125 -16.63 13.13 2.35
C VAL A 125 -15.68 12.73 1.23
N LEU A 126 -15.72 11.47 0.78
CA LEU A 126 -14.85 10.96 -0.29
C LEU A 126 -15.11 11.67 -1.62
N ILE A 127 -16.37 11.77 -2.06
CA ILE A 127 -16.78 12.47 -3.28
C ILE A 127 -16.29 13.92 -3.27
N ARG A 128 -16.42 14.61 -2.13
CA ARG A 128 -15.99 16.01 -1.99
C ARG A 128 -14.48 16.17 -2.01
N LEU A 129 -13.74 15.27 -1.35
CA LEU A 129 -12.27 15.25 -1.39
C LEU A 129 -11.73 14.94 -2.79
N MET A 130 -12.43 14.09 -3.55
CA MET A 130 -12.06 13.73 -4.92
C MET A 130 -12.63 14.67 -6.00
N ALA A 131 -13.43 15.67 -5.61
CA ALA A 131 -14.14 16.57 -6.51
C ALA A 131 -14.95 15.82 -7.62
N LEU A 132 -15.62 14.74 -7.21
CA LEU A 132 -16.54 13.96 -8.05
C LEU A 132 -17.93 14.63 -8.06
N HIS A 133 -18.67 14.49 -9.16
CA HIS A 133 -20.01 15.08 -9.33
C HIS A 133 -21.12 14.01 -9.28
N THR A 134 -20.84 12.87 -8.64
CA THR A 134 -21.77 11.75 -8.55
C THR A 134 -22.90 12.04 -7.55
N PRO A 135 -24.17 11.72 -7.89
CA PRO A 135 -25.29 11.92 -6.98
C PRO A 135 -25.17 10.98 -5.77
N ILE A 136 -25.47 11.51 -4.59
CA ILE A 136 -25.45 10.76 -3.33
C ILE A 136 -26.69 9.86 -3.30
N SER A 137 -26.51 8.55 -3.43
CA SER A 137 -27.55 7.55 -3.23
C SER A 137 -27.32 6.80 -1.92
N LEU A 138 -28.38 6.21 -1.36
CA LEU A 138 -28.25 5.29 -0.23
C LEU A 138 -27.32 4.14 -0.63
N MET A 139 -26.18 4.06 0.03
CA MET A 139 -25.13 3.06 -0.24
C MET A 139 -25.47 1.75 0.47
N LEU A 140 -26.59 1.12 0.08
CA LEU A 140 -26.97 -0.19 0.60
C LEU A 140 -26.25 -1.25 -0.22
N SER A 141 -25.14 -1.76 0.32
CA SER A 141 -24.36 -2.83 -0.30
C SER A 141 -24.70 -4.18 0.35
N PHE A 142 -25.38 -5.04 -0.42
CA PHE A 142 -25.62 -6.42 0.01
C PHE A 142 -24.33 -7.23 0.19
N PRO A 143 -23.33 -7.14 -0.72
CA PRO A 143 -22.04 -7.81 -0.51
C PRO A 143 -21.35 -7.40 0.79
N ALA A 144 -21.28 -6.10 1.09
CA ALA A 144 -20.66 -5.61 2.33
C ALA A 144 -21.39 -6.10 3.59
N MET A 145 -22.71 -6.26 3.53
CA MET A 145 -23.49 -6.82 4.64
C MET A 145 -23.12 -8.29 4.88
N VAL A 146 -23.03 -9.08 3.81
CA VAL A 146 -22.64 -10.50 3.88
C VAL A 146 -21.23 -10.64 4.45
N ASP A 147 -20.28 -9.82 3.99
CA ASP A 147 -18.88 -9.84 4.48
C ASP A 147 -18.81 -9.58 6.00
N VAL A 148 -19.53 -8.57 6.49
CA VAL A 148 -19.59 -8.24 7.92
C VAL A 148 -20.25 -9.38 8.71
N VAL A 149 -21.33 -9.96 8.19
CA VAL A 149 -22.05 -11.07 8.85
C VAL A 149 -21.17 -12.31 8.96
N ILE A 150 -20.49 -12.69 7.89
CA ILE A 150 -19.57 -13.84 7.88
C ILE A 150 -18.43 -13.59 8.87
N LEU A 151 -17.77 -12.43 8.78
CA LEU A 151 -16.62 -12.13 9.63
C LEU A 151 -17.01 -12.08 11.12
N MET A 152 -18.05 -11.31 11.48
CA MET A 152 -18.50 -11.22 12.86
C MET A 152 -19.01 -12.56 13.37
N GLY A 153 -19.72 -13.33 12.54
CA GLY A 153 -20.15 -14.69 12.88
C GLY A 153 -18.98 -15.60 13.24
N VAL A 154 -17.95 -15.62 12.39
CA VAL A 154 -16.72 -16.40 12.65
C VAL A 154 -16.00 -15.92 13.91
N VAL A 155 -15.85 -14.60 14.09
CA VAL A 155 -15.19 -14.03 15.27
C VAL A 155 -15.92 -14.38 16.55
N TYR A 156 -17.25 -14.23 16.60
CA TYR A 156 -18.03 -14.51 17.79
C TYR A 156 -18.16 -16.00 18.07
N LEU A 157 -18.09 -16.85 17.05
CA LEU A 157 -17.98 -18.29 17.21
C LEU A 157 -16.62 -18.67 17.83
N LEU A 158 -15.53 -18.05 17.39
CA LEU A 158 -14.21 -18.23 18.00
C LEU A 158 -14.18 -17.72 19.44
N VAL A 159 -14.71 -16.52 19.69
CA VAL A 159 -14.82 -15.93 21.04
C VAL A 159 -15.61 -16.84 21.97
N GLY A 160 -16.81 -17.28 21.55
CA GLY A 160 -17.64 -18.20 22.33
C GLY A 160 -16.94 -19.54 22.61
N SER A 161 -16.22 -20.07 21.62
CA SER A 161 -15.44 -21.31 21.77
C SER A 161 -14.29 -21.15 22.76
N ILE A 162 -13.52 -20.06 22.66
CA ILE A 162 -12.43 -19.75 23.60
C ILE A 162 -12.97 -19.59 25.02
N ASN A 163 -14.10 -18.89 25.17
CA ASN A 163 -14.77 -18.73 26.46
C ASN A 163 -15.26 -20.05 27.03
N ALA A 164 -15.85 -20.92 26.20
CA ALA A 164 -16.28 -22.25 26.61
C ALA A 164 -15.11 -23.08 27.14
N ILE A 165 -13.96 -23.07 26.45
CA ILE A 165 -12.74 -23.78 26.86
C ILE A 165 -12.17 -23.18 28.15
N TYR A 166 -12.11 -21.84 28.25
CA TYR A 166 -11.60 -21.14 29.42
C TYR A 166 -12.34 -21.55 30.70
N VAL A 167 -13.66 -21.62 30.61
CA VAL A 167 -14.56 -21.94 31.71
C VAL A 167 -14.60 -23.44 32.05
N GLN A 168 -14.06 -24.31 31.20
CA GLN A 168 -13.93 -25.75 31.50
C GLN A 168 -12.73 -26.07 32.41
N ASN A 169 -11.72 -25.21 32.51
CA ASN A 169 -10.54 -25.44 33.35
C ASN A 169 -10.87 -25.57 34.85
N PRO A 170 -10.18 -26.41 35.64
CA PRO A 170 -10.58 -26.78 37.01
C PRO A 170 -10.71 -25.60 37.99
N LEU A 171 -11.66 -25.72 38.94
CA LEU A 171 -12.08 -24.73 39.97
C LEU A 171 -10.92 -24.04 40.69
N ARG A 172 -9.81 -24.77 40.90
CA ARG A 172 -8.60 -24.31 41.57
C ARG A 172 -8.00 -23.04 40.95
N ASN A 173 -8.21 -22.79 39.65
CA ASN A 173 -7.66 -21.60 39.00
C ASN A 173 -8.45 -20.32 39.29
N PHE A 174 -9.74 -20.41 39.65
CA PHE A 174 -10.59 -19.25 39.94
C PHE A 174 -10.43 -18.77 41.40
N ILE A 175 -10.26 -19.71 42.35
CA ILE A 175 -10.08 -19.40 43.78
C ILE A 175 -8.67 -18.83 44.04
N ARG A 176 -7.65 -19.27 43.28
CA ARG A 176 -6.24 -18.86 43.49
C ARG A 176 -5.90 -17.47 42.93
N GLN A 177 -6.80 -16.82 42.17
CA GLN A 177 -6.52 -15.46 41.66
C GLN A 177 -6.60 -14.36 42.73
N GLN A 178 -7.17 -14.63 43.91
CA GLN A 178 -7.08 -13.71 45.06
C GLN A 178 -5.67 -13.70 45.67
N ASP A 179 -4.88 -14.76 45.51
CA ASP A 179 -3.49 -14.79 45.93
C ASP A 179 -2.55 -14.44 44.78
N VAL A 180 -1.75 -13.41 44.99
CA VAL A 180 -0.80 -12.78 44.06
C VAL A 180 0.38 -13.72 43.66
N SER A 181 0.23 -15.05 43.73
CA SER A 181 1.34 -16.01 43.72
C SER A 181 1.28 -17.06 42.60
N ALA A 182 0.85 -16.70 41.39
CA ALA A 182 1.24 -17.46 40.20
C ALA A 182 2.73 -17.20 39.91
N ALA A 183 3.57 -18.24 40.07
CA ALA A 183 4.97 -18.20 39.67
C ALA A 183 5.08 -17.88 38.16
N PRO A 184 6.04 -17.06 37.72
CA PRO A 184 6.23 -16.76 36.31
C PRO A 184 6.48 -18.06 35.55
N LYS A 185 5.93 -18.14 34.34
CA LYS A 185 6.06 -19.35 33.52
C LYS A 185 7.56 -19.65 33.32
N PRO A 186 8.02 -20.89 33.52
CA PRO A 186 9.43 -21.21 33.40
C PRO A 186 9.90 -20.89 31.97
N GLN A 187 11.00 -20.15 31.89
CA GLN A 187 11.59 -19.73 30.63
C GLN A 187 12.45 -20.86 30.07
N THR A 188 11.79 -21.86 29.49
CA THR A 188 12.47 -22.95 28.80
C THR A 188 13.12 -22.43 27.51
N TRP A 189 14.30 -22.95 27.15
CA TRP A 189 14.99 -22.66 25.89
C TRP A 189 14.08 -22.69 24.65
N TRP A 190 13.11 -23.61 24.63
CA TRP A 190 12.07 -23.72 23.59
C TRP A 190 11.27 -22.44 23.36
N ARG A 191 10.93 -21.72 24.44
CA ARG A 191 10.16 -20.47 24.36
C ARG A 191 10.99 -19.32 23.83
N PHE A 192 12.28 -19.31 24.16
CA PHE A 192 13.22 -18.36 23.58
C PHE A 192 13.39 -18.57 22.06
N SER A 193 13.50 -19.82 21.60
CA SER A 193 13.50 -20.12 20.16
C SER A 193 12.18 -19.74 19.47
N LEU A 194 11.04 -19.89 20.15
CA LEU A 194 9.74 -19.45 19.63
C LEU A 194 9.66 -17.93 19.48
N GLY A 195 10.22 -17.18 20.43
CA GLY A 195 10.37 -15.73 20.33
C GLY A 195 11.27 -15.30 19.15
N ILE A 196 12.41 -15.98 18.95
CA ILE A 196 13.28 -15.75 17.78
C ILE A 196 12.54 -16.05 16.48
N ALA A 197 11.79 -17.16 16.42
CA ALA A 197 10.96 -17.49 15.27
C ALA A 197 9.92 -16.39 14.98
N GLY A 198 9.33 -15.79 16.01
CA GLY A 198 8.45 -14.62 15.88
C GLY A 198 9.14 -13.41 15.25
N VAL A 199 10.37 -13.09 15.67
CA VAL A 199 11.17 -12.00 15.08
C VAL A 199 11.53 -12.30 13.62
N VAL A 200 11.95 -13.53 13.32
CA VAL A 200 12.26 -13.96 11.95
C VAL A 200 11.03 -13.91 11.07
N LEU A 201 9.86 -14.31 11.57
CA LEU A 201 8.60 -14.23 10.85
C LEU A 201 8.21 -12.77 10.56
N LEU A 202 8.36 -11.89 11.54
CA LEU A 202 8.09 -10.45 11.38
C LEU A 202 9.04 -9.81 10.37
N ALA A 203 10.34 -10.04 10.51
CA ALA A 203 11.34 -9.53 9.57
C ALA A 203 11.14 -10.11 8.16
N GLY A 204 10.81 -11.39 8.05
CA GLY A 204 10.48 -12.07 6.79
C GLY A 204 9.24 -11.48 6.13
N SER A 205 8.18 -11.18 6.89
CA SER A 205 6.98 -10.52 6.37
C SER A 205 7.27 -9.12 5.81
N LEU A 206 8.10 -8.33 6.51
CA LEU A 206 8.49 -6.99 6.06
C LEU A 206 9.40 -7.06 4.83
N PHE A 207 10.35 -8.01 4.81
CA PHE A 207 11.25 -8.22 3.68
C PHE A 207 10.47 -8.63 2.42
N THR A 208 9.54 -9.57 2.55
CA THR A 208 8.68 -10.00 1.44
C THR A 208 7.74 -8.90 0.97
N MET A 209 7.22 -8.05 1.86
CA MET A 209 6.44 -6.85 1.48
C MET A 209 7.26 -5.85 0.66
N VAL A 210 8.52 -5.60 1.02
CA VAL A 210 9.40 -4.69 0.27
C VAL A 210 9.73 -5.27 -1.12
N HIS A 211 9.85 -6.59 -1.23
CA HIS A 211 10.18 -7.29 -2.47
C HIS A 211 8.96 -7.91 -3.18
N LEU A 212 7.75 -7.38 -2.94
CA LEU A 212 6.50 -7.96 -3.44
C LEU A 212 6.48 -8.11 -4.97
N LEU A 213 6.96 -7.11 -5.72
CA LEU A 213 6.99 -7.12 -7.19
C LEU A 213 7.85 -8.26 -7.76
N PRO A 214 9.15 -8.39 -7.45
CA PRO A 214 9.96 -9.50 -7.95
C PRO A 214 9.50 -10.87 -7.41
N VAL A 215 9.03 -10.95 -6.16
CA VAL A 215 8.51 -12.21 -5.58
C VAL A 215 7.23 -12.66 -6.29
N SER A 216 6.33 -11.74 -6.62
CA SER A 216 5.12 -12.05 -7.39
C SER A 216 5.45 -12.56 -8.82
N GLY A 217 6.48 -11.99 -9.45
CA GLY A 217 6.96 -12.44 -10.77
C GLY A 217 7.57 -13.85 -10.74
N VAL A 218 8.35 -14.18 -9.71
CA VAL A 218 8.89 -15.54 -9.51
C VAL A 218 7.76 -16.55 -9.24
N LEU A 219 6.77 -16.19 -8.42
CA LEU A 219 5.66 -17.10 -8.10
C LEU A 219 4.72 -17.34 -9.28
N MET A 220 4.52 -16.33 -10.15
CA MET A 220 3.80 -16.49 -11.42
C MET A 220 4.46 -17.53 -12.34
N HIS A 221 5.79 -17.66 -12.30
CA HIS A 221 6.50 -18.67 -13.09
C HIS A 221 6.32 -20.10 -12.55
N ILE A 222 6.05 -20.27 -11.25
CA ILE A 222 5.92 -21.58 -10.60
C ILE A 222 4.49 -22.16 -10.72
N LEU A 223 3.46 -21.33 -10.84
CA LEU A 223 2.06 -21.75 -11.01
C LEU A 223 1.46 -21.27 -12.34
N PRO A 224 1.64 -22.00 -13.47
CA PRO A 224 1.38 -21.48 -14.81
C PRO A 224 -0.08 -21.55 -15.31
N ARG A 225 -1.07 -21.96 -14.50
CA ARG A 225 -2.46 -22.09 -14.98
C ARG A 225 -3.50 -21.56 -13.98
N THR A 226 -4.19 -20.51 -14.44
CA THR A 226 -5.57 -20.10 -14.12
C THR A 226 -5.94 -19.32 -12.84
N GLN A 227 -5.02 -18.64 -12.13
CA GLN A 227 -5.42 -17.72 -11.02
C GLN A 227 -4.57 -16.43 -10.87
N GLY A 228 -4.04 -15.85 -11.95
CA GLY A 228 -3.17 -14.65 -11.89
C GLY A 228 -3.77 -13.41 -11.19
N ARG A 229 -5.11 -13.31 -11.08
CA ARG A 229 -5.79 -12.19 -10.40
C ARG A 229 -6.01 -12.40 -8.89
N LEU A 230 -6.10 -13.65 -8.43
CA LEU A 230 -6.36 -13.99 -7.01
C LEU A 230 -5.08 -14.22 -6.18
N ILE A 231 -3.96 -14.56 -6.85
CA ILE A 231 -2.69 -14.83 -6.18
C ILE A 231 -2.13 -13.60 -5.44
N PRO A 232 -2.08 -12.38 -6.03
CA PRO A 232 -1.56 -11.21 -5.31
C PRO A 232 -2.35 -10.84 -4.03
N PRO A 233 -3.71 -10.80 -4.04
CA PRO A 233 -4.50 -10.61 -2.83
C PRO A 233 -4.22 -11.64 -1.73
N LEU A 234 -4.18 -12.93 -2.10
CA LEU A 234 -3.98 -14.03 -1.15
C LEU A 234 -2.60 -13.99 -0.50
N LEU A 235 -1.55 -13.74 -1.30
CA LEU A 235 -0.19 -13.54 -0.79
C LEU A 235 -0.14 -12.38 0.20
N MET A 236 -0.79 -11.27 -0.12
CA MET A 236 -0.81 -10.10 0.74
C MET A 236 -1.57 -10.38 2.05
N GLY A 237 -2.67 -11.15 2.00
CA GLY A 237 -3.39 -11.63 3.18
C GLY A 237 -2.52 -12.51 4.07
N PHE A 238 -1.84 -13.48 3.46
CA PHE A 238 -0.89 -14.32 4.17
C PHE A 238 0.23 -13.50 4.84
N MET A 239 0.75 -12.48 4.15
CA MET A 239 1.78 -11.58 4.70
C MET A 239 1.27 -10.75 5.89
N LEU A 240 0.06 -10.20 5.82
CA LEU A 240 -0.53 -9.47 6.94
C LEU A 240 -0.79 -10.38 8.14
N VAL A 241 -1.29 -11.60 7.92
CA VAL A 241 -1.47 -12.59 9.00
C VAL A 241 -0.13 -12.95 9.63
N ALA A 242 0.90 -13.20 8.82
CA ALA A 242 2.25 -13.48 9.29
C ALA A 242 2.84 -12.31 10.09
N LEU A 243 2.57 -11.07 9.68
CA LEU A 243 3.01 -9.87 10.38
C LEU A 243 2.34 -9.74 11.76
N LEU A 244 1.03 -9.99 11.83
CA LEU A 244 0.29 -9.96 13.10
C LEU A 244 0.71 -11.07 14.06
N LEU A 245 0.86 -12.29 13.52
CA LEU A 245 1.32 -13.45 14.28
C LEU A 245 2.75 -13.22 14.78
N GLY A 246 3.64 -12.73 13.91
CA GLY A 246 5.02 -12.39 14.27
C GLY A 246 5.07 -11.34 15.38
N LEU A 247 4.28 -10.27 15.25
CA LEU A 247 4.16 -9.24 16.28
C LEU A 247 3.67 -9.83 17.61
N PHE A 248 2.67 -10.72 17.57
CA PHE A 248 2.11 -11.37 18.75
C PHE A 248 3.15 -12.24 19.47
N LEU A 249 3.86 -13.12 18.74
CA LEU A 249 4.91 -13.96 19.30
C LEU A 249 6.04 -13.13 19.92
N VAL A 250 6.36 -11.97 19.34
CA VAL A 250 7.39 -11.06 19.88
C VAL A 250 6.98 -10.55 21.27
N PHE A 251 5.74 -10.10 21.44
CA PHE A 251 5.29 -9.59 22.74
C PHE A 251 5.06 -10.70 23.76
N GLU A 252 4.54 -11.85 23.35
CA GLU A 252 4.20 -12.94 24.28
C GLU A 252 5.44 -13.74 24.73
N GLU A 253 6.38 -14.03 23.83
CA GLU A 253 7.47 -14.97 24.11
C GLU A 253 8.86 -14.31 24.04
N PHE A 254 9.11 -13.41 23.08
CA PHE A 254 10.43 -12.80 22.90
C PHE A 254 10.75 -11.72 23.95
N LEU A 255 9.78 -10.86 24.28
CA LEU A 255 10.00 -9.74 25.20
C LEU A 255 10.30 -10.22 26.64
N PRO A 256 9.52 -11.15 27.24
CA PRO A 256 9.92 -11.80 28.48
C PRO A 256 11.22 -12.60 28.30
N GLY A 257 11.40 -13.21 27.12
CA GLY A 257 12.60 -13.86 26.56
C GLY A 257 13.91 -13.16 26.92
N ILE A 258 14.05 -11.97 26.33
CA ILE A 258 15.21 -11.10 26.47
C ILE A 258 15.42 -10.66 27.92
N VAL A 259 14.34 -10.29 28.61
CA VAL A 259 14.44 -9.79 29.98
C VAL A 259 15.02 -10.87 30.91
N ALA A 260 14.62 -12.14 30.76
CA ALA A 260 15.21 -13.22 31.53
C ALA A 260 16.68 -13.52 31.14
N TRP A 261 17.02 -13.43 29.85
CA TRP A 261 18.40 -13.63 29.39
C TRP A 261 19.36 -12.55 29.91
N PHE A 262 18.96 -11.28 29.85
CA PHE A 262 19.73 -10.16 30.39
C PHE A 262 19.90 -10.29 31.92
N GLN A 263 18.92 -10.89 32.60
CA GLN A 263 18.99 -11.18 34.04
C GLN A 263 19.94 -12.32 34.39
N GLN A 264 20.14 -13.32 33.52
CA GLN A 264 21.09 -14.42 33.75
C GLN A 264 22.56 -13.99 33.55
N ARG A 265 22.80 -12.99 32.69
CA ARG A 265 24.15 -12.56 32.30
C ARG A 265 24.75 -11.46 33.18
N SER A 266 23.94 -10.77 33.99
CA SER A 266 24.48 -9.79 34.95
C SER A 266 25.12 -10.50 36.14
N GLN A 267 26.43 -10.34 36.31
CA GLN A 267 27.19 -10.74 37.51
C GLN A 267 26.75 -10.03 38.81
N MET A 268 25.59 -9.37 38.86
CA MET A 268 25.01 -8.82 40.09
C MET A 268 24.18 -9.88 40.83
N LYS A 269 24.86 -10.95 41.27
CA LYS A 269 24.36 -11.97 42.19
C LYS A 269 24.23 -11.43 43.63
N THR A 270 24.56 -10.16 43.86
CA THR A 270 24.73 -9.55 45.18
C THR A 270 23.82 -8.34 45.38
N ARG A 271 22.59 -8.60 45.86
CA ARG A 271 21.81 -7.82 46.85
C ARG A 271 20.33 -8.21 46.74
N ASN A 272 19.85 -8.94 47.75
CA ASN A 272 18.50 -9.53 47.86
C ASN A 272 17.33 -8.54 47.62
N ALA A 273 17.55 -7.23 47.73
CA ALA A 273 16.53 -6.20 47.52
C ALA A 273 16.03 -6.06 46.05
N HIS A 274 16.88 -6.36 45.05
CA HIS A 274 16.50 -6.19 43.63
C HIS A 274 15.97 -7.47 42.97
N ALA A 275 16.00 -8.61 43.64
CA ALA A 275 15.44 -9.86 43.11
C ALA A 275 13.91 -9.82 43.02
N ILE A 276 13.25 -9.18 44.00
CA ILE A 276 11.80 -9.02 44.06
C ILE A 276 11.29 -8.10 42.94
N SER A 277 11.98 -6.98 42.70
CA SER A 277 11.59 -6.04 41.63
C SER A 277 11.79 -6.63 40.22
N ARG A 278 12.84 -7.43 40.01
CA ARG A 278 13.10 -8.13 38.73
C ARG A 278 12.00 -9.13 38.36
N HIS A 279 11.56 -9.92 39.34
CA HIS A 279 10.50 -10.90 39.15
C HIS A 279 9.14 -10.23 38.87
N LEU A 280 8.89 -9.08 39.51
CA LEU A 280 7.69 -8.28 39.30
C LEU A 280 7.63 -7.68 37.89
N ILE A 281 8.76 -7.25 37.31
CA ILE A 281 8.82 -6.71 35.96
C ILE A 281 8.48 -7.77 34.90
N ILE A 282 9.10 -8.95 34.97
CA ILE A 282 8.78 -10.06 34.04
C ILE A 282 7.31 -10.44 34.17
N LYS A 283 6.80 -10.55 35.40
CA LYS A 283 5.41 -10.88 35.66
C LYS A 283 4.43 -9.84 35.10
N ARG A 284 4.73 -8.55 35.26
CA ARG A 284 3.91 -7.46 34.69
C ARG A 284 3.96 -7.44 33.16
N LEU A 285 5.14 -7.69 32.57
CA LEU A 285 5.29 -7.80 31.13
C LEU A 285 4.51 -8.99 30.55
N GLN A 286 4.62 -10.17 31.17
CA GLN A 286 3.85 -11.36 30.76
C GLN A 286 2.35 -11.17 30.96
N GLY A 287 1.93 -10.55 32.08
CA GLY A 287 0.52 -10.29 32.37
C GLY A 287 -0.11 -9.25 31.43
N ASN A 288 0.67 -8.26 30.97
CA ASN A 288 0.21 -7.20 30.09
C ASN A 288 0.64 -7.37 28.62
N ALA A 289 1.25 -8.50 28.25
CA ALA A 289 1.80 -8.72 26.91
C ALA A 289 0.75 -8.53 25.80
N HIS A 290 -0.46 -9.06 26.00
CA HIS A 290 -1.54 -8.88 25.03
C HIS A 290 -2.00 -7.42 24.89
N SER A 291 -1.98 -6.64 25.97
CA SER A 291 -2.29 -5.20 25.93
C SER A 291 -1.24 -4.44 25.13
N LEU A 292 0.04 -4.72 25.40
CA LEU A 292 1.18 -4.11 24.72
C LEU A 292 1.21 -4.45 23.22
N TRP A 293 0.87 -5.69 22.88
CA TRP A 293 0.73 -6.11 21.48
C TRP A 293 -0.36 -5.31 20.78
N LEU A 294 -1.55 -5.18 21.37
CA LEU A 294 -2.66 -4.47 20.76
C LEU A 294 -2.39 -2.97 20.58
N THR A 295 -1.78 -2.32 21.58
CA THR A 295 -1.40 -0.90 21.46
C THR A 295 -0.34 -0.71 20.39
N THR A 296 0.63 -1.63 20.30
CA THR A 296 1.65 -1.59 19.24
C THR A 296 1.02 -1.81 17.87
N LEU A 297 0.07 -2.73 17.75
CA LEU A 297 -0.68 -2.97 16.52
C LEU A 297 -1.44 -1.71 16.07
N LEU A 298 -2.16 -1.05 16.99
CA LEU A 298 -2.88 0.19 16.69
C LEU A 298 -1.91 1.31 16.25
N CYS A 299 -0.79 1.48 16.95
CA CYS A 299 0.25 2.44 16.56
C CYS A 299 0.87 2.10 15.20
N ALA A 300 1.12 0.83 14.92
CA ALA A 300 1.67 0.39 13.64
C ALA A 300 0.70 0.70 12.49
N ILE A 301 -0.59 0.35 12.63
CA ILE A 301 -1.61 0.63 11.61
C ILE A 301 -1.72 2.13 11.36
N THR A 302 -1.76 2.96 12.41
CA THR A 302 -1.88 4.42 12.27
C THR A 302 -0.66 5.03 11.58
N ILE A 303 0.56 4.65 11.97
CA ILE A 303 1.81 5.12 11.35
C ILE A 303 1.89 4.66 9.89
N THR A 304 1.59 3.40 9.60
CA THR A 304 1.63 2.87 8.22
C THR A 304 0.59 3.56 7.35
N MET A 305 -0.61 3.84 7.86
CA MET A 305 -1.66 4.52 7.10
C MET A 305 -1.30 5.98 6.81
N LEU A 306 -0.81 6.73 7.81
CA LEU A 306 -0.33 8.10 7.63
C LEU A 306 0.90 8.18 6.71
N GLY A 307 1.87 7.29 6.92
CA GLY A 307 3.08 7.19 6.10
C GLY A 307 2.77 6.84 4.66
N SER A 308 1.87 5.88 4.42
CA SER A 308 1.43 5.50 3.08
C SER A 308 0.69 6.65 2.39
N SER A 309 -0.18 7.37 3.12
CA SER A 309 -0.87 8.54 2.58
C SER A 309 0.11 9.66 2.18
N ALA A 310 1.10 9.96 3.02
CA ALA A 310 2.12 10.98 2.73
C ALA A 310 2.99 10.57 1.53
N MET A 311 3.43 9.30 1.48
CA MET A 311 4.18 8.76 0.36
C MET A 311 3.39 8.78 -0.94
N LEU A 312 2.11 8.36 -0.92
CA LEU A 312 1.24 8.41 -2.10
C LEU A 312 1.02 9.84 -2.59
N PHE A 313 0.81 10.79 -1.67
CA PHE A 313 0.67 12.20 -2.04
C PHE A 313 1.94 12.73 -2.70
N GLN A 314 3.10 12.49 -2.09
CA GLN A 314 4.38 12.94 -2.63
C GLN A 314 4.73 12.25 -3.95
N TYR A 315 4.45 10.95 -4.07
CA TYR A 315 4.61 10.19 -5.30
C TYR A 315 3.73 10.75 -6.42
N ASN A 316 2.46 11.07 -6.15
CA ASN A 316 1.58 11.68 -7.13
C ASN A 316 2.05 13.09 -7.53
N GLN A 317 2.53 13.90 -6.59
CA GLN A 317 3.12 15.22 -6.90
C GLN A 317 4.35 15.07 -7.81
N ASP A 318 5.25 14.14 -7.50
CA ASP A 318 6.41 13.82 -8.33
C ASP A 318 5.99 13.31 -9.71
N LEU A 319 4.95 12.47 -9.79
CA LEU A 319 4.39 11.98 -11.05
C LEU A 319 3.86 13.14 -11.90
N VAL A 320 3.03 14.02 -11.33
CA VAL A 320 2.49 15.18 -12.05
C VAL A 320 3.62 16.06 -12.58
N GLN A 321 4.68 16.29 -11.80
CA GLN A 321 5.84 17.07 -12.25
C GLN A 321 6.63 16.39 -13.39
N ARG A 322 6.69 15.05 -13.40
CA ARG A 322 7.40 14.27 -14.43
C ARG A 322 6.56 14.08 -15.70
N GLU A 323 5.25 13.89 -15.55
CA GLU A 323 4.33 13.61 -16.66
C GLU A 323 3.79 14.88 -17.30
N ILE A 324 3.62 15.96 -16.53
CA ILE A 324 3.09 17.25 -17.01
C ILE A 324 4.05 18.38 -16.57
N PRO A 325 5.24 18.47 -17.16
CA PRO A 325 6.28 19.39 -16.68
C PRO A 325 6.05 20.85 -17.06
N THR A 326 5.25 21.09 -18.09
CA THR A 326 4.94 22.44 -18.59
C THR A 326 3.44 22.60 -18.75
N THR A 327 2.97 23.84 -18.81
CA THR A 327 1.53 24.14 -18.85
C THR A 327 0.93 23.85 -20.21
N VAL A 328 1.71 24.04 -21.28
CA VAL A 328 1.30 23.77 -22.66
C VAL A 328 2.47 23.16 -23.43
N VAL A 329 2.18 22.09 -24.17
CA VAL A 329 3.07 21.52 -25.16
C VAL A 329 2.32 21.47 -26.49
N ALA A 330 2.93 21.93 -27.57
CA ALA A 330 2.34 21.91 -28.91
C ALA A 330 3.36 21.43 -29.94
N ALA A 331 2.92 20.61 -30.91
CA ALA A 331 3.74 20.09 -32.00
C ALA A 331 3.36 20.70 -33.35
N GLY A 332 4.32 20.81 -34.27
CA GLY A 332 4.11 21.21 -35.66
C GLY A 332 3.26 22.47 -35.85
N ALA A 333 2.18 22.35 -36.62
CA ALA A 333 1.25 23.44 -36.94
C ALA A 333 0.48 23.97 -35.71
N GLY A 334 0.40 23.21 -34.62
CA GLY A 334 -0.24 23.63 -33.38
C GLY A 334 0.48 24.78 -32.69
N VAL A 335 1.80 24.92 -32.89
CA VAL A 335 2.62 25.96 -32.25
C VAL A 335 2.14 27.36 -32.60
N ASP A 336 1.79 27.60 -33.86
CA ASP A 336 1.32 28.91 -34.33
C ASP A 336 -0.05 29.26 -33.76
N ASN A 337 -0.93 28.28 -33.59
CA ASN A 337 -2.25 28.47 -32.97
C ASN A 337 -2.11 28.79 -31.48
N VAL A 338 -1.28 28.03 -30.75
CA VAL A 338 -1.03 28.28 -29.32
C VAL A 338 -0.46 29.67 -29.08
N THR A 339 0.56 30.06 -29.83
CA THR A 339 1.22 31.36 -29.66
C THR A 339 0.28 32.52 -29.98
N LYS A 340 -0.56 32.43 -31.03
CA LYS A 340 -1.59 33.43 -31.35
C LYS A 340 -2.62 33.59 -30.23
N ILE A 341 -3.10 32.49 -29.66
CA ILE A 341 -4.12 32.51 -28.60
C ILE A 341 -3.54 33.12 -27.31
N LEU A 342 -2.32 32.75 -26.94
CA LEU A 342 -1.62 33.33 -25.79
C LEU A 342 -1.36 34.83 -25.98
N ALA A 343 -0.98 35.26 -27.19
CA ALA A 343 -0.81 36.67 -27.52
C ALA A 343 -2.13 37.46 -27.43
N LYS A 344 -3.24 36.91 -27.95
CA LYS A 344 -4.59 37.52 -27.87
C LYS A 344 -5.06 37.65 -26.42
N ALA A 345 -4.77 36.66 -25.58
CA ALA A 345 -5.07 36.68 -24.15
C ALA A 345 -4.11 37.57 -23.33
N LYS A 346 -3.09 38.18 -23.96
CA LYS A 346 -2.02 38.96 -23.32
C LYS A 346 -1.26 38.17 -22.23
N VAL A 347 -1.18 36.85 -22.37
CA VAL A 347 -0.46 35.98 -21.43
C VAL A 347 0.95 35.77 -21.93
N LYS A 348 1.93 36.35 -21.23
CA LYS A 348 3.35 36.08 -21.49
C LYS A 348 3.77 34.79 -20.77
N PRO A 349 4.36 33.80 -21.47
CA PRO A 349 4.95 32.64 -20.81
C PRO A 349 6.04 33.07 -19.84
N THR A 350 6.08 32.44 -18.66
CA THR A 350 7.17 32.64 -17.70
C THR A 350 8.46 32.02 -18.24
N GLN A 351 8.35 30.89 -18.92
CA GLN A 351 9.43 30.18 -19.59
C GLN A 351 8.87 29.54 -20.86
N ALA A 352 9.56 29.66 -21.99
CA ALA A 352 9.18 29.02 -23.24
C ALA A 352 10.42 28.53 -23.99
N ILE A 353 10.38 27.31 -24.50
CA ILE A 353 11.44 26.74 -25.34
C ILE A 353 10.84 26.00 -26.54
N ILE A 354 11.53 26.08 -27.67
CA ILE A 354 11.23 25.30 -28.87
C ILE A 354 12.32 24.23 -28.98
N LEU A 355 11.90 22.97 -28.94
CA LEU A 355 12.74 21.81 -29.20
C LEU A 355 12.56 21.40 -30.66
N SER A 356 13.65 21.04 -31.32
CA SER A 356 13.58 20.41 -32.64
C SER A 356 13.66 18.89 -32.44
N SER A 357 12.76 18.16 -33.08
CA SER A 357 12.79 16.71 -33.07
C SER A 357 12.72 16.15 -34.49
N LYS A 358 13.27 14.96 -34.70
CA LYS A 358 13.26 14.27 -36.00
C LYS A 358 12.62 12.90 -35.83
N LEU A 359 11.62 12.59 -36.63
CA LEU A 359 11.04 11.25 -36.70
C LEU A 359 11.91 10.40 -37.63
N VAL A 360 12.52 9.37 -37.06
CA VAL A 360 13.44 8.46 -37.77
C VAL A 360 13.01 7.02 -37.50
N TYR A 361 12.87 6.22 -38.54
CA TYR A 361 12.67 4.78 -38.39
C TYR A 361 13.99 4.13 -37.99
N ALA A 362 14.00 3.29 -36.95
CA ALA A 362 15.20 2.58 -36.51
C ALA A 362 14.89 1.16 -36.04
N GLU A 363 15.88 0.26 -36.11
CA GLU A 363 15.82 -1.06 -35.48
C GLU A 363 16.76 -1.08 -34.29
N ILE A 364 16.22 -1.30 -33.09
CA ILE A 364 17.04 -1.47 -31.89
C ILE A 364 17.19 -2.95 -31.58
N ARG A 365 18.42 -3.36 -31.27
CA ARG A 365 18.73 -4.69 -30.72
C ARG A 365 18.98 -4.58 -29.22
N LEU A 366 18.06 -5.10 -28.41
CA LEU A 366 18.16 -5.11 -26.94
C LEU A 366 18.10 -6.54 -26.41
N ARG A 367 18.85 -6.79 -25.35
CA ARG A 367 18.81 -8.08 -24.66
C ARG A 367 17.82 -8.03 -23.49
N ASP A 368 16.87 -8.96 -23.47
CA ASP A 368 15.87 -9.09 -22.41
C ASP A 368 16.48 -9.72 -21.14
N GLN A 369 15.74 -9.73 -20.03
CA GLN A 369 16.14 -10.34 -18.76
C GLN A 369 16.50 -11.85 -18.88
N ALA A 370 15.92 -12.54 -19.87
CA ALA A 370 16.18 -13.94 -20.22
C ALA A 370 17.36 -14.14 -21.19
N ASP A 371 18.22 -13.13 -21.35
CA ASP A 371 19.44 -13.16 -22.18
C ASP A 371 19.22 -13.32 -23.70
N GLN A 372 17.97 -13.21 -24.17
CA GLN A 372 17.62 -13.23 -25.60
C GLN A 372 17.69 -11.82 -26.23
N VAL A 373 18.25 -11.73 -27.44
CA VAL A 373 18.27 -10.48 -28.22
C VAL A 373 16.92 -10.31 -28.92
N ARG A 374 16.18 -9.27 -28.55
CA ARG A 374 14.95 -8.85 -29.20
C ARG A 374 15.22 -7.67 -30.13
N LYS A 375 14.73 -7.80 -31.36
CA LYS A 375 14.69 -6.71 -32.35
C LYS A 375 13.39 -5.94 -32.19
N GLN A 376 13.49 -4.62 -32.11
CA GLN A 376 12.35 -3.74 -32.06
C GLN A 376 12.47 -2.71 -33.18
N PRO A 377 11.91 -2.99 -34.37
CA PRO A 377 11.72 -1.97 -35.37
C PRO A 377 10.63 -0.99 -34.93
N GLY A 378 10.76 0.28 -35.33
CA GLY A 378 9.74 1.29 -35.11
C GLY A 378 10.21 2.69 -35.44
N VAL A 379 9.31 3.66 -35.32
CA VAL A 379 9.62 5.07 -35.43
C VAL A 379 10.08 5.59 -34.07
N TYR A 380 11.20 6.29 -34.06
CA TYR A 380 11.78 6.91 -32.89
C TYR A 380 11.77 8.42 -33.07
N ASN A 381 11.35 9.12 -32.02
CA ASN A 381 11.51 10.55 -31.99
C ASN A 381 12.90 10.92 -31.49
N VAL A 382 13.73 11.42 -32.39
CA VAL A 382 15.12 11.79 -32.11
C VAL A 382 15.18 13.23 -31.63
N ILE A 383 15.87 13.47 -30.52
CA ILE A 383 16.10 14.81 -29.93
C ILE A 383 17.61 15.07 -29.88
N ALA A 384 18.01 16.29 -30.23
CA ALA A 384 19.40 16.73 -30.12
C ALA A 384 19.81 16.98 -28.67
N MET A 385 21.08 16.71 -28.34
CA MET A 385 21.63 16.95 -27.00
C MET A 385 21.49 18.41 -26.55
N ARG A 386 21.71 19.37 -27.45
CA ARG A 386 21.53 20.81 -27.20
C ARG A 386 20.12 21.15 -26.70
N ASP A 387 19.10 20.52 -27.29
CA ASP A 387 17.70 20.79 -26.99
C ASP A 387 17.27 20.13 -25.68
N TYR A 388 17.74 18.89 -25.46
CA TYR A 388 17.56 18.21 -24.18
C TYR A 388 18.20 18.97 -23.02
N GLN A 389 19.41 19.51 -23.19
CA GLN A 389 20.08 20.31 -22.15
C GLN A 389 19.31 21.59 -21.84
N ARG A 390 18.78 22.30 -22.86
CA ARG A 390 17.90 23.46 -22.66
C ARG A 390 16.64 23.09 -21.86
N ALA A 391 16.04 21.93 -22.13
CA ALA A 391 14.91 21.44 -21.33
C ALA A 391 15.33 21.06 -19.90
N ALA A 392 16.49 20.42 -19.72
CA ALA A 392 17.00 20.01 -18.41
C ALA A 392 17.33 21.20 -17.50
N HIS A 393 17.72 22.35 -18.06
CA HIS A 393 17.89 23.59 -17.29
C HIS A 393 16.56 24.12 -16.73
N LEU A 394 15.43 23.82 -17.35
CA LEU A 394 14.10 24.22 -16.88
C LEU A 394 13.48 23.17 -15.94
N GLN A 395 13.89 21.90 -16.11
CA GLN A 395 13.28 20.74 -15.48
C GLN A 395 14.30 20.02 -14.60
N HIS A 396 14.24 20.27 -13.29
CA HIS A 396 15.19 19.75 -12.31
C HIS A 396 15.22 18.22 -12.19
N TYR A 397 14.20 17.51 -12.70
CA TYR A 397 14.13 16.05 -12.67
C TYR A 397 14.89 15.39 -13.85
N LEU A 398 15.21 16.13 -14.91
CA LEU A 398 15.98 15.58 -16.03
C LEU A 398 17.45 15.47 -15.63
N ALA A 399 18.01 14.26 -15.74
CA ALA A 399 19.43 14.05 -15.48
C ALA A 399 20.27 14.81 -16.53
N PRO A 400 21.38 15.47 -16.14
CA PRO A 400 22.30 16.05 -17.09
C PRO A 400 23.00 14.94 -17.87
N VAL A 401 22.96 15.03 -19.20
CA VAL A 401 23.54 14.03 -20.10
C VAL A 401 24.58 14.68 -21.00
N ARG A 402 25.72 14.00 -21.15
CA ARG A 402 26.76 14.31 -22.13
C ARG A 402 27.05 13.04 -22.94
N LEU A 403 26.64 13.03 -24.20
CA LEU A 403 26.87 11.92 -25.14
C LEU A 403 28.10 12.22 -26.01
N ARG A 404 28.90 11.20 -26.30
CA ARG A 404 30.05 11.31 -27.23
C ARG A 404 29.73 10.67 -28.56
N GLY A 405 29.78 11.45 -29.65
CA GLY A 405 29.78 10.97 -31.05
C GLY A 405 28.72 9.93 -31.38
N ASN A 406 29.06 8.66 -31.20
CA ASN A 406 28.23 7.51 -31.56
C ASN A 406 27.39 6.94 -30.39
N GLU A 407 27.32 7.65 -29.27
CA GLU A 407 26.52 7.26 -28.10
C GLU A 407 25.09 7.79 -28.20
N ALA A 408 24.12 6.97 -27.79
CA ALA A 408 22.72 7.36 -27.68
C ALA A 408 22.12 6.96 -26.33
N LEU A 409 21.09 7.70 -25.93
CA LEU A 409 20.25 7.44 -24.75
C LEU A 409 18.83 7.15 -25.23
N LEU A 410 18.30 5.99 -24.87
CA LEU A 410 16.94 5.57 -25.23
C LEU A 410 15.96 5.95 -24.14
N MET A 411 14.86 6.60 -24.53
CA MET A 411 13.76 7.00 -23.68
C MET A 411 12.56 6.09 -23.96
N LEU A 412 12.08 5.39 -22.94
CA LEU A 412 10.94 4.46 -23.03
C LEU A 412 9.91 4.77 -21.94
N PRO A 413 8.60 4.80 -22.26
CA PRO A 413 7.55 5.17 -21.31
C PRO A 413 7.40 4.16 -20.17
N THR A 414 7.60 2.88 -20.46
CA THR A 414 7.61 1.81 -19.46
C THR A 414 9.04 1.46 -19.06
N ARG A 415 9.26 1.16 -17.77
CA ARG A 415 10.46 0.42 -17.35
C ARG A 415 10.37 -0.97 -17.95
N THR A 416 10.89 -1.11 -19.16
CA THR A 416 10.95 -2.37 -19.88
C THR A 416 11.73 -3.41 -19.07
N SER A 417 11.39 -4.68 -19.22
CA SER A 417 12.11 -5.84 -18.67
C SER A 417 13.55 -5.96 -19.17
N PHE A 418 14.05 -5.03 -19.99
CA PHE A 418 15.45 -4.97 -20.38
C PHE A 418 16.36 -4.73 -19.17
N ARG A 419 17.48 -5.47 -19.12
CA ARG A 419 18.50 -5.27 -18.09
C ARG A 419 18.98 -3.81 -18.11
N PRO A 420 19.19 -3.17 -16.94
CA PRO A 420 19.70 -1.80 -16.87
C PRO A 420 21.00 -1.69 -17.67
N VAL A 421 21.07 -0.68 -18.52
CA VAL A 421 22.19 -0.49 -19.45
C VAL A 421 23.41 -0.01 -18.64
N GLY A 422 24.29 -0.96 -18.30
CA GLY A 422 25.61 -0.68 -17.75
C GLY A 422 26.53 -0.07 -18.80
N ALA A 423 27.20 1.02 -18.45
CA ALA A 423 28.07 1.76 -19.36
C ALA A 423 29.33 0.94 -19.74
N ARG A 424 29.61 0.94 -21.05
CA ARG A 424 30.84 0.53 -21.75
C ARG A 424 31.00 -0.96 -22.10
N ARG A 425 31.05 -1.21 -23.42
CA ARG A 425 31.57 -2.42 -24.11
C ARG A 425 30.64 -3.63 -24.24
N ASN A 426 29.54 -3.53 -24.98
CA ASN A 426 28.92 -4.73 -25.54
C ASN A 426 28.48 -4.47 -27.00
N PRO A 427 29.09 -5.11 -28.02
CA PRO A 427 28.84 -4.85 -29.44
C PRO A 427 27.44 -5.28 -29.90
N ASP A 428 26.76 -6.17 -29.18
CA ASP A 428 25.40 -6.64 -29.50
C ASP A 428 24.27 -5.67 -29.10
N ARG A 429 24.61 -4.43 -28.71
CA ARG A 429 23.68 -3.39 -28.21
C ARG A 429 23.75 -2.13 -29.05
N ALA A 430 23.37 -2.27 -30.31
CA ALA A 430 23.39 -1.21 -31.30
C ALA A 430 21.98 -0.82 -31.77
N ILE A 431 21.80 0.47 -32.04
CA ILE A 431 20.68 0.99 -32.81
C ILE A 431 21.16 1.06 -34.26
N ILE A 432 20.48 0.35 -35.14
CA ILE A 432 20.74 0.41 -36.59
C ILE A 432 19.72 1.37 -37.17
N LEU A 433 20.24 2.47 -37.72
CA LEU A 433 19.46 3.47 -38.44
C LEU A 433 19.54 3.12 -39.94
N PRO A 434 18.42 2.77 -40.60
CA PRO A 434 18.40 2.55 -42.03
C PRO A 434 18.74 3.84 -42.76
N GLY A 435 19.70 3.78 -43.70
CA GLY A 435 20.18 4.92 -44.48
C GLY A 435 21.47 5.59 -43.97
N SER A 436 22.04 5.12 -42.86
CA SER A 436 23.37 5.56 -42.39
C SER A 436 24.20 4.39 -41.89
N ASP A 437 25.49 4.31 -42.23
CA ASP A 437 26.42 3.30 -41.70
C ASP A 437 26.72 3.47 -40.19
N ALA A 438 26.01 4.37 -39.50
CA ALA A 438 26.21 4.72 -38.11
C ALA A 438 25.42 3.78 -37.17
N SER A 439 26.10 2.78 -36.61
CA SER A 439 25.55 1.98 -35.50
C SER A 439 25.70 2.75 -34.18
N LEU A 440 24.63 3.30 -33.61
CA LEU A 440 24.73 4.01 -32.32
C LEU A 440 24.80 3.04 -31.15
N LEU A 441 25.73 3.29 -30.23
CA LEU A 441 25.90 2.53 -28.99
C LEU A 441 24.97 3.07 -27.90
N LEU A 442 24.13 2.18 -27.37
CA LEU A 442 23.23 2.54 -26.29
C LEU A 442 23.97 2.61 -24.95
N THR A 443 24.00 3.79 -24.34
CA THR A 443 24.73 4.00 -23.07
C THR A 443 23.87 3.89 -21.83
N ARG A 444 22.61 4.37 -21.90
CA ARG A 444 21.63 4.36 -20.81
C ARG A 444 20.20 4.29 -21.37
N THR A 445 19.28 3.83 -20.53
CA THR A 445 17.83 3.98 -20.74
C THR A 445 17.24 4.88 -19.65
N THR A 446 16.25 5.69 -20.02
CA THR A 446 15.49 6.52 -19.08
C THR A 446 14.00 6.44 -19.40
N ASN A 447 13.16 6.70 -18.40
CA ASN A 447 11.72 6.86 -18.58
C ASN A 447 11.26 8.32 -18.44
N LEU A 448 12.21 9.25 -18.41
CA LEU A 448 11.96 10.68 -18.30
C LEU A 448 12.04 11.32 -19.68
N PHE A 449 10.96 12.00 -20.05
CA PHE A 449 10.83 12.72 -21.32
C PHE A 449 10.80 14.23 -21.05
N PRO A 450 11.46 15.06 -21.90
CA PRO A 450 11.39 16.52 -21.78
C PRO A 450 9.97 17.09 -21.90
N THR A 451 9.11 16.43 -22.67
CA THR A 451 7.73 16.84 -22.93
C THR A 451 6.71 16.22 -21.97
N GLY A 452 7.17 15.45 -20.99
CA GLY A 452 6.29 14.59 -20.19
C GLY A 452 6.02 13.23 -20.84
N ARG A 453 5.63 12.24 -20.02
CA ARG A 453 5.39 10.87 -20.46
C ARG A 453 4.02 10.78 -21.15
N ASN A 454 3.95 10.12 -22.31
CA ASN A 454 2.72 9.74 -23.01
C ASN A 454 1.96 10.82 -23.83
N ASN A 455 2.44 12.07 -23.91
CA ASN A 455 1.72 13.12 -24.65
C ASN A 455 2.06 13.20 -26.15
N PHE A 456 3.29 12.85 -26.54
CA PHE A 456 3.76 13.01 -27.94
C PHE A 456 4.59 11.83 -28.47
N PHE A 457 5.28 11.08 -27.60
CA PHE A 457 6.23 10.05 -28.05
C PHE A 457 6.10 8.76 -27.25
N ASP A 458 5.91 7.65 -27.95
CA ASP A 458 5.98 6.30 -27.40
C ASP A 458 7.43 5.78 -27.33
N ARG A 459 8.34 6.33 -28.16
CA ARG A 459 9.77 5.98 -28.19
C ARG A 459 10.62 7.20 -28.48
N GLY A 460 11.48 7.60 -27.54
CA GLY A 460 12.38 8.75 -27.70
C GLY A 460 13.84 8.32 -27.81
N LEU A 461 14.62 9.00 -28.62
CA LEU A 461 16.05 8.76 -28.76
C LEU A 461 16.83 10.07 -28.63
N LEU A 462 17.74 10.14 -27.67
CA LEU A 462 18.64 11.28 -27.51
C LEU A 462 20.00 10.93 -28.11
N VAL A 463 20.47 11.76 -29.02
CA VAL A 463 21.73 11.58 -29.76
C VAL A 463 22.61 12.82 -29.64
N SER A 464 23.90 12.68 -30.01
CA SER A 464 24.81 13.83 -30.08
C SER A 464 24.36 14.83 -31.15
N ASP A 465 24.70 16.12 -31.00
CA ASP A 465 24.26 17.17 -31.94
C ASP A 465 24.73 16.89 -33.37
N ARG A 466 25.96 16.37 -33.53
CA ARG A 466 26.50 15.97 -34.85
C ARG A 466 25.68 14.85 -35.49
N THR A 467 25.33 13.84 -34.71
CA THR A 467 24.50 12.72 -35.18
C THR A 467 23.10 13.22 -35.56
N PHE A 468 22.52 14.10 -34.75
CA PHE A 468 21.19 14.66 -35.03
C PHE A 468 21.16 15.40 -36.36
N ASP A 469 22.19 16.21 -36.64
CA ASP A 469 22.26 16.99 -37.87
C ASP A 469 22.49 16.09 -39.11
N MET A 470 23.21 14.97 -38.98
CA MET A 470 23.43 13.98 -40.07
C MET A 470 22.21 13.10 -40.39
N LEU A 471 21.29 12.90 -39.43
CA LEU A 471 20.14 12.01 -39.63
C LEU A 471 19.12 12.61 -40.59
N GLU A 472 18.73 11.84 -41.60
CA GLU A 472 17.59 12.14 -42.46
C GLU A 472 16.28 11.71 -41.78
N GLY A 473 15.29 12.60 -41.76
CA GLY A 473 14.01 12.36 -41.10
C GLY A 473 13.09 13.57 -41.18
N THR A 474 11.81 13.36 -40.85
CA THR A 474 10.82 14.45 -40.84
C THR A 474 11.07 15.30 -39.60
N THR A 475 11.35 16.59 -39.79
CA THR A 475 11.58 17.54 -38.70
C THR A 475 10.26 18.04 -38.14
N ASP A 476 10.17 18.06 -36.82
CA ASP A 476 9.05 18.61 -36.08
C ASP A 476 9.55 19.61 -35.03
N ARG A 477 8.69 20.57 -34.67
CA ARG A 477 8.96 21.62 -33.69
C ARG A 477 8.01 21.46 -32.51
N LEU A 478 8.60 21.28 -31.33
CA LEU A 478 7.85 21.13 -30.08
C LEU A 478 8.00 22.41 -29.28
N TYR A 479 6.90 23.13 -29.14
CA TYR A 479 6.82 24.30 -28.27
C TYR A 479 6.41 23.86 -26.87
N MET A 480 7.22 24.22 -25.87
CA MET A 480 6.89 24.00 -24.47
C MET A 480 6.86 25.33 -23.75
N ALA A 481 5.77 25.61 -23.05
CA ALA A 481 5.60 26.86 -22.31
C ALA A 481 5.03 26.64 -20.91
N ARG A 482 5.63 27.33 -19.94
CA ARG A 482 5.09 27.46 -18.59
C ARG A 482 4.36 28.78 -18.48
N LEU A 483 3.07 28.73 -18.18
CA LEU A 483 2.22 29.90 -18.08
C LEU A 483 2.03 30.30 -16.61
N PRO A 484 1.95 31.61 -16.30
CA PRO A 484 1.66 32.07 -14.94
C PRO A 484 0.24 31.68 -14.53
N LYS A 485 0.00 31.45 -13.23
CA LYS A 485 -1.37 31.21 -12.72
C LYS A 485 -2.15 32.53 -12.71
N SER A 486 -2.99 32.75 -13.72
CA SER A 486 -3.85 33.94 -13.83
C SER A 486 -5.23 33.59 -14.41
N LYS A 487 -6.25 34.43 -14.18
CA LYS A 487 -7.59 34.25 -14.79
C LYS A 487 -7.51 34.29 -16.33
N ALA A 488 -6.64 35.12 -16.90
CA ALA A 488 -6.40 35.19 -18.34
C ALA A 488 -5.77 33.90 -18.87
N THR A 489 -4.85 33.30 -18.12
CA THR A 489 -4.25 31.99 -18.44
C THR A 489 -5.31 30.89 -18.45
N ALA A 490 -6.20 30.85 -17.45
CA ALA A 490 -7.26 29.85 -17.39
C ALA A 490 -8.24 29.98 -18.56
N ALA A 491 -8.58 31.21 -18.97
CA ALA A 491 -9.44 31.46 -20.14
C ALA A 491 -8.76 31.01 -21.45
N ALA A 492 -7.46 31.31 -21.61
CA ALA A 492 -6.68 30.86 -22.77
C ALA A 492 -6.58 29.32 -22.83
N LEU A 493 -6.34 28.66 -21.70
CA LEU A 493 -6.29 27.19 -21.63
C LEU A 493 -7.62 26.53 -22.01
N ARG A 494 -8.76 27.09 -21.58
CA ARG A 494 -10.08 26.58 -22.00
C ARG A 494 -10.29 26.71 -23.52
N GLN A 495 -9.86 27.81 -24.12
CA GLN A 495 -9.93 27.98 -25.58
C GLN A 495 -9.03 26.98 -26.31
N LEU A 496 -7.86 26.68 -25.77
CA LEU A 496 -6.97 25.66 -26.33
C LEU A 496 -7.56 24.25 -26.22
N GLN A 497 -8.20 23.90 -25.11
CA GLN A 497 -8.89 22.61 -24.96
C GLN A 497 -10.04 22.42 -25.96
N HIS A 498 -10.73 23.50 -26.35
CA HIS A 498 -11.76 23.44 -27.39
C HIS A 498 -11.24 23.26 -28.81
N LEU A 499 -9.95 23.48 -29.07
CA LEU A 499 -9.31 23.25 -30.36
C LEU A 499 -8.71 21.84 -30.48
N GLU A 500 -8.56 21.16 -29.35
CA GLU A 500 -8.04 19.79 -29.26
C GLU A 500 -9.15 18.74 -29.49
N ASN A 501 -10.39 19.07 -29.16
CA ASN A 501 -11.61 18.35 -29.55
C ASN A 501 -12.07 18.77 -30.94
#